data_AF-A0A661QWH4-F1
#
_entry.id   AF-A0A661QWH4-F1
#
_cell.length_a   1.000
_cell.length_b   1.000
_cell.length_c   1.000
_cell.angle_alpha   90.00
_cell.angle_beta   90.00
_cell.angle_gamma   90.00
#
_symmetry.space_group_name_H-M   'P 1'
#
loop_
_entity.id
_entity.type
_entity.pdbx_description
1 polymer ?
#
loop_
_entity_poly.entity_id
_entity_poly.type
_entity_poly.pdbx_seq_one_letter_code
_entity_poly.pdbx_strand_id
1 'polypeptide(L)'
;MFFNTVGPPSWQAEHVRSSTRLLGGFREDTPVPIYEYEATDPSKACKKCRSRFEVIQSLNEPPLTECPYCGAKVRKVISWCRAAVMETSEEHVRVEKQIAEYEREGMWSHAAELADKHSEKIKDRDLKLRALDDYEKAGYDPKSLESHAKSDDWTEN
;
A
#
# COMPACT_ATOMS: atom_id res chain seq x y z
N MET A 1 6.85 -2.44 78.50
CA MET A 1 5.40 -2.46 78.21
C MET A 1 5.08 -1.07 77.66
N PHE A 2 4.96 -0.93 76.33
CA PHE A 2 3.67 -0.88 75.61
C PHE A 2 2.89 0.38 76.00
N PHE A 3 2.47 1.33 75.18
CA PHE A 3 1.99 1.51 73.80
C PHE A 3 1.93 3.06 73.67
N ASN A 4 1.76 3.76 72.55
CA ASN A 4 1.81 3.54 71.13
C ASN A 4 1.76 4.96 70.55
N THR A 5 2.39 5.14 69.39
CA THR A 5 2.23 6.31 68.54
C THR A 5 0.76 6.48 68.12
N VAL A 6 0.14 7.61 68.48
CA VAL A 6 -1.16 8.01 67.93
C VAL A 6 -0.89 9.06 66.86
N GLY A 7 -0.90 8.64 65.60
CA GLY A 7 -0.95 9.55 64.45
C GLY A 7 -2.37 10.06 64.25
N PRO A 8 -2.60 11.36 64.01
CA PRO A 8 -3.92 11.86 63.64
C PRO A 8 -4.24 11.58 62.15
N PRO A 9 -5.50 11.23 61.83
CA PRO A 9 -5.95 10.83 60.50
C PRO A 9 -6.56 11.98 59.69
N SER A 10 -6.57 11.76 58.36
CA SER A 10 -7.51 12.22 57.33
C SER A 10 -7.93 13.70 57.32
N TRP A 11 -7.68 14.39 56.20
CA TRP A 11 -8.70 14.88 55.26
C TRP A 11 -8.07 15.86 54.26
N GLN A 12 -8.38 15.65 52.97
CA GLN A 12 -8.28 16.59 51.84
C GLN A 12 -6.90 16.85 51.22
N ALA A 13 -6.64 16.22 50.06
CA ALA A 13 -6.71 16.92 48.77
C ALA A 13 -6.32 15.96 47.64
N GLU A 14 -7.28 15.71 46.77
CA GLU A 14 -7.14 15.01 45.51
C GLU A 14 -6.03 15.66 44.66
N HIS A 15 -5.06 14.85 44.22
CA HIS A 15 -4.33 15.13 42.99
C HIS A 15 -4.47 13.93 42.06
N VAL A 16 -5.71 13.77 41.58
CA VAL A 16 -5.96 13.27 40.23
C VAL A 16 -5.44 14.32 39.25
N ARG A 17 -4.51 13.90 38.38
CA ARG A 17 -4.04 14.46 37.09
C ARG A 17 -2.51 14.41 37.08
N SER A 18 -1.82 13.88 36.08
CA SER A 18 -2.23 13.51 34.74
C SER A 18 -1.21 12.50 34.24
N SER A 19 -1.61 11.24 34.11
CA SER A 19 -0.91 10.29 33.26
C SER A 19 -1.22 10.70 31.82
N THR A 20 -0.55 11.75 31.36
CA THR A 20 -0.47 12.06 29.94
C THR A 20 0.46 11.02 29.35
N ARG A 21 -0.06 9.81 29.12
CA ARG A 21 0.53 8.88 28.15
C ARG A 21 0.77 9.71 26.91
N LEU A 22 2.04 9.80 26.53
CA LEU A 22 2.48 10.33 25.26
C LEU A 22 1.63 9.66 24.19
N LEU A 23 0.63 10.38 23.68
CA LEU A 23 -0.08 10.02 22.48
C LEU A 23 1.01 10.03 21.41
N GLY A 24 1.28 8.83 20.89
CA GLY A 24 2.08 8.66 19.69
C GLY A 24 1.59 9.64 18.66
N GLY A 25 2.51 10.49 18.19
CA GLY A 25 2.23 11.46 17.15
C GLY A 25 1.56 10.76 15.98
N PHE A 26 0.37 11.23 15.64
CA PHE A 26 -0.28 10.95 14.37
C PHE A 26 0.68 11.43 13.27
N ARG A 27 1.43 10.51 12.67
CA ARG A 27 2.00 10.73 11.34
C ARG A 27 0.86 10.47 10.38
N GLU A 28 0.30 11.52 9.79
CA GLU A 28 -0.87 11.43 8.89
C GLU A 28 -0.61 10.65 7.60
N ASP A 29 0.64 10.23 7.34
CA ASP A 29 1.05 9.61 6.07
C ASP A 29 1.35 8.10 6.12
N THR A 30 1.22 7.42 7.27
CA THR A 30 1.42 5.95 7.28
C THR A 30 0.17 5.25 6.76
N PRO A 31 0.27 4.39 5.72
CA PRO A 31 -0.88 3.66 5.22
C PRO A 31 -1.41 2.75 6.33
N VAL A 32 -2.60 3.08 6.82
CA VAL A 32 -3.35 2.27 7.80
C VAL A 32 -4.17 1.22 7.05
N PRO A 33 -4.07 -0.07 7.43
CA PRO A 33 -4.78 -1.12 6.73
C PRO A 33 -6.29 -1.00 6.91
N ILE A 34 -7.02 -1.47 5.90
CA ILE A 34 -8.47 -1.66 5.95
C ILE A 34 -8.74 -3.12 6.32
N TYR A 35 -9.62 -3.34 7.29
CA TYR A 35 -10.07 -4.68 7.68
C TYR A 35 -11.58 -4.82 7.49
N GLU A 36 -12.00 -6.01 7.06
CA GLU A 36 -13.41 -6.38 6.96
C GLU A 36 -13.87 -7.16 8.20
N TYR A 37 -15.09 -6.87 8.66
CA TYR A 37 -15.73 -7.56 9.77
C TYR A 37 -17.16 -7.97 9.42
N GLU A 38 -17.60 -9.10 9.95
CA GLU A 38 -18.98 -9.57 9.82
C GLU A 38 -19.52 -10.10 11.13
N ALA A 39 -20.84 -10.00 11.32
CA ALA A 39 -21.49 -10.56 12.51
C ALA A 39 -21.33 -12.08 12.56
N THR A 40 -21.02 -12.61 13.74
CA THR A 40 -20.94 -14.07 13.93
C THR A 40 -22.32 -14.73 13.87
N ASP A 41 -23.36 -14.00 14.28
CA ASP A 41 -24.77 -14.43 14.28
C ASP A 41 -25.63 -13.44 13.46
N PRO A 42 -26.05 -13.80 12.23
CA PRO A 42 -26.87 -12.94 11.38
C PRO A 42 -28.25 -12.56 11.96
N SER A 43 -28.78 -13.37 12.88
CA SER A 43 -30.09 -13.13 13.50
C SER A 43 -30.05 -11.94 14.47
N LYS A 44 -28.89 -11.75 15.13
CA LYS A 44 -28.61 -10.63 16.06
C LYS A 44 -27.89 -9.47 15.37
N ALA A 45 -27.62 -9.60 14.07
CA ALA A 45 -26.91 -8.60 13.29
C ALA A 45 -27.82 -7.45 12.84
N CYS A 46 -27.31 -6.23 12.90
CA CYS A 46 -27.93 -5.09 12.26
C CYS A 46 -27.67 -5.10 10.74
N LYS A 47 -28.32 -4.20 10.00
CA LYS A 47 -28.15 -4.08 8.55
C LYS A 47 -26.69 -3.82 8.12
N LYS A 48 -25.86 -3.23 8.99
CA LYS A 48 -24.44 -2.93 8.70
C LYS A 48 -23.53 -4.14 8.91
N CYS A 49 -23.62 -4.82 10.06
CA CYS A 49 -22.74 -5.96 10.34
C CYS A 49 -23.19 -7.27 9.68
N ARG A 50 -24.43 -7.36 9.20
CA ARG A 50 -24.94 -8.53 8.48
C ARG A 50 -24.27 -8.72 7.11
N SER A 51 -23.96 -7.64 6.40
CA SER A 51 -23.44 -7.67 5.02
C SER A 51 -21.94 -7.37 4.91
N ARG A 52 -21.20 -7.52 6.01
CA ARG A 52 -19.80 -7.07 6.19
C ARG A 52 -19.66 -5.54 6.19
N PHE A 53 -18.64 -5.07 6.90
CA PHE A 53 -18.26 -3.65 6.91
C PHE A 53 -16.74 -3.52 7.05
N GLU A 54 -16.23 -2.40 6.56
CA GLU A 54 -14.81 -2.07 6.55
C GLU A 54 -14.46 -1.12 7.70
N VAL A 55 -13.26 -1.27 8.25
CA VAL A 55 -12.69 -0.40 9.28
C VAL A 55 -11.23 -0.14 8.95
N ILE A 56 -10.85 1.14 8.92
CA ILE A 56 -9.46 1.56 8.92
C ILE A 56 -8.95 1.42 10.35
N GLN A 57 -7.97 0.53 10.56
CA GLN A 57 -7.47 0.21 11.90
C GLN A 57 -5.94 0.13 11.87
N SER A 58 -5.29 0.58 12.95
CA SER A 58 -3.82 0.44 13.07
C SER A 58 -3.41 -1.03 13.18
N LEU A 59 -2.23 -1.39 12.65
CA LEU A 59 -1.68 -2.74 12.77
C LEU A 59 -1.53 -3.21 14.22
N ASN A 60 -1.27 -2.29 15.15
CA ASN A 60 -1.05 -2.60 16.57
C ASN A 60 -2.33 -2.56 17.41
N GLU A 61 -3.47 -2.21 16.79
CA GLU A 61 -4.75 -2.14 17.49
C GLU A 61 -5.41 -3.53 17.53
N PRO A 62 -6.01 -3.92 18.66
CA PRO A 62 -6.70 -5.20 18.75
C PRO A 62 -7.90 -5.26 17.79
N PRO A 63 -8.19 -6.43 17.19
CA PRO A 63 -9.37 -6.59 16.33
C PRO A 63 -10.67 -6.29 17.06
N LEU A 64 -11.65 -5.75 16.34
CA LEU A 64 -13.01 -5.59 16.87
C LEU A 64 -13.63 -6.95 17.20
N THR A 65 -14.22 -7.04 18.39
CA THR A 65 -15.01 -8.21 18.84
C THR A 65 -16.51 -7.93 18.84
N GLU A 66 -16.90 -6.66 18.79
CA GLU A 66 -18.28 -6.19 18.79
C GLU A 66 -18.50 -5.14 17.71
N CYS A 67 -19.71 -5.12 17.16
CA CYS A 67 -20.11 -4.15 16.16
C CYS A 67 -20.28 -2.77 16.81
N PRO A 68 -19.61 -1.71 16.31
CA PRO A 68 -19.71 -0.36 16.89
C PRO A 68 -21.12 0.25 16.76
N TYR A 69 -21.97 -0.31 15.89
CA TYR A 69 -23.33 0.19 15.65
C TYR A 69 -24.41 -0.50 16.51
N CYS A 70 -24.20 -1.75 16.92
CA CYS A 70 -25.26 -2.54 17.57
C CYS A 70 -24.78 -3.47 18.70
N GLY A 71 -23.47 -3.56 18.96
CA GLY A 71 -22.90 -4.43 19.99
C GLY A 71 -22.92 -5.93 19.68
N ALA A 72 -23.47 -6.36 18.53
CA ALA A 72 -23.44 -7.75 18.13
C ALA A 72 -22.00 -8.25 17.99
N LYS A 73 -21.74 -9.53 18.33
CA LYS A 73 -20.41 -10.13 18.16
C LYS A 73 -20.02 -10.19 16.68
N VAL A 74 -18.79 -9.77 16.39
CA VAL A 74 -18.22 -9.75 15.03
C VAL A 74 -16.92 -10.53 14.97
N ARG A 75 -16.54 -10.97 13.77
CA ARG A 75 -15.24 -11.56 13.47
C ARG A 75 -14.59 -10.83 12.31
N LYS A 76 -13.25 -10.76 12.33
CA LYS A 76 -12.47 -10.30 11.18
C LYS A 76 -12.56 -11.32 10.04
N VAL A 77 -12.77 -10.84 8.83
CA VAL A 77 -12.89 -11.66 7.63
C VAL A 77 -11.69 -11.39 6.74
N ILE A 78 -11.13 -12.44 6.16
CA ILE A 78 -10.12 -12.29 5.10
C ILE A 78 -10.89 -11.86 3.84
N SER A 79 -10.57 -10.67 3.33
CA SER A 79 -11.21 -10.15 2.11
C SER A 79 -11.02 -11.13 0.96
N TRP A 80 -12.07 -11.30 0.15
CA TRP A 80 -11.98 -12.12 -1.05
C TRP A 80 -11.34 -11.32 -2.17
N CYS A 81 -10.02 -11.12 -2.09
CA CYS A 81 -9.28 -10.49 -3.18
C CYS A 81 -9.33 -11.39 -4.42
N ARG A 82 -10.06 -10.97 -5.45
CA ARG A 82 -9.86 -11.50 -6.81
C ARG A 82 -8.63 -10.81 -7.40
N ALA A 83 -7.46 -11.41 -7.20
CA ALA A 83 -6.27 -11.02 -7.93
C ALA A 83 -6.26 -11.74 -9.29
N ALA A 84 -6.23 -10.99 -10.40
CA ALA A 84 -5.94 -11.54 -11.71
C ALA A 84 -4.41 -11.47 -11.89
N VAL A 85 -3.73 -12.61 -11.75
CA VAL A 85 -2.31 -12.70 -12.09
C VAL A 85 -2.24 -12.93 -13.60
N MET A 86 -1.77 -11.93 -14.34
CA MET A 86 -1.45 -12.10 -15.75
C MET A 86 -0.02 -12.64 -15.84
N GLU A 87 0.14 -13.79 -16.46
CA GLU A 87 1.47 -14.35 -16.72
C GLU A 87 2.13 -13.55 -17.84
N THR A 88 3.27 -12.91 -17.52
CA THR A 88 4.15 -12.34 -18.54
C THR A 88 5.05 -13.44 -19.10
N SER A 89 5.40 -13.35 -20.38
CA SER A 89 6.28 -14.34 -20.99
C SER A 89 7.66 -14.30 -20.31
N GLU A 90 8.29 -15.48 -20.14
CA GLU A 90 9.64 -15.54 -19.55
C GLU A 90 10.66 -14.71 -20.33
N GLU A 91 10.48 -14.60 -21.65
CA GLU A 91 11.32 -13.77 -22.51
C GLU A 91 11.20 -12.29 -22.12
N HIS A 92 9.98 -11.78 -21.91
CA HIS A 92 9.76 -10.40 -21.49
C HIS A 92 10.52 -10.08 -20.20
N VAL A 93 10.38 -10.96 -19.21
CA VAL A 93 11.03 -10.79 -17.89
C VAL A 93 12.55 -10.84 -17.99
N ARG A 94 13.12 -11.69 -18.85
CA ARG A 94 14.57 -11.76 -19.06
C ARG A 94 15.11 -10.48 -19.70
N VAL A 95 14.41 -9.97 -20.71
CA VAL A 95 14.81 -8.75 -21.42
C VAL A 95 14.71 -7.53 -20.51
N GLU A 96 13.61 -7.36 -19.76
CA GLU A 96 13.47 -6.26 -18.80
C GLU A 96 14.58 -6.26 -17.74
N LYS A 97 14.95 -7.43 -17.23
CA LYS A 97 16.07 -7.57 -16.28
C LYS A 97 17.40 -7.16 -16.91
N GLN A 98 17.64 -7.52 -18.16
CA GLN A 98 18.86 -7.17 -18.87
C GLN A 98 18.93 -5.67 -19.19
N ILE A 99 17.80 -5.04 -19.55
CA ILE A 99 17.69 -3.58 -19.70
C ILE A 99 18.07 -2.90 -18.38
N ALA A 100 17.45 -3.30 -17.27
CA ALA A 100 17.72 -2.73 -15.95
C ALA A 100 19.20 -2.92 -15.51
N GLU A 101 19.81 -4.03 -15.89
CA GLU A 101 21.23 -4.28 -15.62
C GLU A 101 22.14 -3.29 -16.37
N TYR A 102 21.85 -3.04 -17.65
CA TYR A 102 22.60 -2.08 -18.46
C TYR A 102 22.43 -0.65 -17.97
N GLU A 103 21.22 -0.27 -17.55
CA GLU A 103 20.96 1.02 -16.89
C GLU A 103 21.79 1.17 -15.61
N ARG A 104 21.82 0.11 -14.78
CA ARG A 104 22.58 0.07 -13.53
C ARG A 104 24.10 0.19 -13.77
N GLU A 105 24.58 -0.34 -14.87
CA GLU A 105 25.99 -0.23 -15.31
C GLU A 105 26.29 1.08 -16.04
N GLY A 106 25.29 1.91 -16.32
CA GLY A 106 25.43 3.18 -17.04
C GLY A 106 25.58 3.01 -18.56
N MET A 107 25.31 1.83 -19.11
CA MET A 107 25.32 1.53 -20.54
C MET A 107 23.97 1.89 -21.18
N TRP A 108 23.59 3.17 -21.05
CA TRP A 108 22.28 3.68 -21.47
C TRP A 108 21.98 3.44 -22.96
N SER A 109 22.97 3.58 -23.84
CA SER A 109 22.80 3.29 -25.28
C SER A 109 22.38 1.84 -25.54
N HIS A 110 22.92 0.90 -24.76
CA HIS A 110 22.68 -0.53 -24.95
C HIS A 110 21.35 -0.95 -24.29
N ALA A 111 21.01 -0.33 -23.16
CA ALA A 111 19.68 -0.44 -22.55
C ALA A 111 18.58 0.04 -23.52
N ALA A 112 18.77 1.22 -24.11
CA ALA A 112 17.83 1.84 -25.04
C ALA A 112 17.57 0.97 -26.28
N GLU A 113 18.63 0.47 -26.94
CA GLU A 113 18.50 -0.40 -28.12
C GLU A 113 17.75 -1.69 -27.80
N LEU A 114 18.05 -2.30 -26.65
CA LEU A 114 17.39 -3.54 -26.22
C LEU A 114 15.91 -3.29 -25.89
N ALA A 115 15.59 -2.17 -25.24
CA ALA A 115 14.24 -1.75 -24.93
C ALA A 115 13.43 -1.45 -26.20
N ASP A 116 14.00 -0.70 -27.16
CA ASP A 116 13.31 -0.33 -28.42
C ASP A 116 12.92 -1.57 -29.23
N LYS A 117 13.88 -2.47 -29.48
CA LYS A 117 13.64 -3.73 -30.20
C LYS A 117 12.58 -4.61 -29.54
N HIS A 118 12.60 -4.66 -28.21
CA HIS A 118 11.63 -5.44 -27.45
C HIS A 118 10.25 -4.79 -27.44
N SER A 119 10.21 -3.45 -27.44
CA SER A 119 8.98 -2.67 -27.55
C SER A 119 8.28 -2.90 -28.90
N GLU A 120 9.02 -3.01 -30.00
CA GLU A 120 8.45 -3.32 -31.33
C GLU A 120 7.84 -4.73 -31.38
N LYS A 121 8.48 -5.70 -30.71
CA LYS A 121 8.02 -7.08 -30.65
C LYS A 121 6.70 -7.22 -29.88
N ILE A 122 6.55 -6.48 -28.78
CA ILE A 122 5.40 -6.59 -27.87
C ILE A 122 4.36 -5.50 -28.14
N LYS A 123 4.75 -4.47 -28.88
CA LYS A 123 4.01 -3.22 -29.10
C LYS A 123 3.67 -2.53 -27.77
N ASP A 124 4.62 -2.57 -26.85
CA ASP A 124 4.51 -1.91 -25.55
C ASP A 124 5.00 -0.47 -25.67
N ARG A 125 4.06 0.48 -25.50
CA ARG A 125 4.35 1.91 -25.56
C ARG A 125 5.24 2.37 -24.39
N ASP A 126 5.05 1.81 -23.20
CA ASP A 126 5.78 2.25 -22.01
C ASP A 126 7.26 1.87 -22.13
N LEU A 127 7.53 0.68 -22.69
CA LEU A 127 8.91 0.24 -22.95
C LEU A 127 9.59 1.09 -24.04
N LYS A 128 8.84 1.54 -25.04
CA LYS A 128 9.33 2.46 -26.07
C LYS A 128 9.69 3.84 -25.50
N LEU A 129 8.85 4.37 -24.60
CA LEU A 129 9.15 5.62 -23.90
C LEU A 129 10.39 5.50 -23.02
N ARG A 130 10.56 4.36 -22.33
CA ARG A 130 11.77 4.05 -21.57
C ARG A 130 13.01 4.04 -22.46
N ALA A 131 12.93 3.44 -23.65
CA ALA A 131 14.03 3.45 -24.61
C ALA A 131 14.43 4.88 -25.02
N LEU A 132 13.46 5.77 -25.26
CA LEU A 132 13.73 7.17 -25.61
C LEU A 132 14.42 7.94 -24.47
N ASP A 133 13.97 7.75 -23.23
CA ASP A 133 14.61 8.33 -22.03
C ASP A 133 16.06 7.83 -21.87
N ASP A 134 16.31 6.55 -22.14
CA ASP A 134 17.67 6.00 -22.09
C ASP A 134 18.57 6.50 -23.23
N TYR A 135 18.02 6.71 -24.43
CA TYR A 135 18.75 7.39 -25.51
C TYR A 135 19.10 8.84 -25.15
N GLU A 136 18.18 9.57 -24.50
CA GLU A 136 18.44 10.93 -24.01
C GLU A 136 19.56 10.92 -22.95
N LYS A 137 19.54 9.98 -22.00
CA LYS A 137 20.62 9.80 -20.99
C LYS A 137 21.97 9.45 -21.62
N ALA A 138 21.96 8.71 -22.72
CA ALA A 138 23.16 8.41 -23.49
C ALA A 138 23.69 9.63 -24.30
N GLY A 139 22.93 10.72 -24.35
CA GLY A 139 23.31 11.95 -25.04
C GLY A 139 22.90 12.01 -26.52
N TYR A 140 21.96 11.18 -26.96
CA TYR A 140 21.35 11.31 -28.30
C TYR A 140 20.28 12.41 -28.29
N ASP A 141 20.13 13.14 -29.41
CA ASP A 141 19.09 14.18 -29.54
C ASP A 141 17.71 13.53 -29.73
N PRO A 142 16.74 13.75 -28.83
CA PRO A 142 15.42 13.10 -28.89
C PRO A 142 14.67 13.36 -30.21
N LYS A 143 14.90 14.50 -30.86
CA LYS A 143 14.27 14.83 -32.16
C LYS A 143 14.74 13.94 -33.31
N SER A 144 15.94 13.35 -33.22
CA SER A 144 16.45 12.41 -34.22
C SER A 144 15.75 11.05 -34.14
N LEU A 145 15.12 10.72 -33.01
CA LEU A 145 14.58 9.39 -32.71
C LEU A 145 13.05 9.37 -32.66
N GLU A 146 12.40 10.54 -32.55
CA GLU A 146 10.95 10.76 -32.67
C GLU A 146 10.34 10.15 -33.96
N SER A 147 11.14 9.91 -35.00
CA SER A 147 10.72 9.21 -36.21
C SER A 147 10.19 7.80 -35.95
N HIS A 148 10.59 7.17 -34.84
CA HIS A 148 10.11 5.85 -34.45
C HIS A 148 8.78 5.88 -33.69
N ALA A 149 8.43 6.98 -33.01
CA ALA A 149 7.19 7.10 -32.23
C ALA A 149 5.92 7.34 -33.07
N LYS A 150 6.06 7.77 -34.33
CA LYS A 150 4.92 8.17 -35.18
C LYS A 150 4.19 7.04 -35.90
N SER A 151 4.46 5.78 -35.55
CA SER A 151 3.72 4.64 -36.13
C SER A 151 2.81 3.96 -35.11
N ASP A 152 1.97 4.73 -34.42
CA ASP A 152 0.72 4.23 -33.83
C ASP A 152 -0.37 5.28 -34.11
N ASP A 153 -0.74 5.38 -35.39
CA ASP A 153 -2.09 5.77 -35.77
C ASP A 153 -3.02 4.67 -35.26
N TRP A 154 -3.85 4.93 -34.25
CA TRP A 154 -5.22 4.44 -34.19
C TRP A 154 -6.10 5.31 -33.29
N THR A 155 -7.22 5.67 -33.89
CA THR A 155 -8.40 6.35 -33.35
C THR A 155 -8.98 5.68 -32.11
N GLU A 156 -9.33 6.51 -31.13
CA GLU A 156 -10.21 6.22 -30.02
C GLU A 156 -11.57 5.69 -30.53
N ASN A 157 -11.96 4.48 -30.15
CA ASN A 157 -13.34 3.99 -30.32
C ASN A 157 -13.72 3.03 -29.17
#